data_AF-A0A359LU99-F1
#
_entry.id   AF-A0A359LU99-F1
#
_cell.length_a   1.000
_cell.length_b   1.000
_cell.length_c   1.000
_cell.angle_alpha   90.00
_cell.angle_beta   90.00
_cell.angle_gamma   90.00
#
_symmetry.space_group_name_H-M   'P 1'
#
loop_
_entity.id
_entity.type
_entity.pdbx_description
1 polymer ?
#
loop_
_entity_poly.entity_id
_entity_poly.type
_entity_poly.pdbx_seq_one_letter_code
_entity_poly.pdbx_strand_id
1 'polypeptide(L)'
;MLVVACGVLAILQYRWTGELSRAESERLRRGAGAQLSQLARAFDSELRRAVIDLVPKPERVASDGWERANVEQVSAALKRMERPMFRRVFAAVPSGPAGSGALNLYQASPDGSRFSSAAWPETSEWQFLRKRLSALLEGAPPFGDIVDPLSNLIEAPVFGEGGEQEWVIAELDVDYVASVWLPELVRTYLNGTKDGSFRFDVRWREAPARVVFSTAGAPAGGRADGEATIFPTRFLHGGPGGRGEDGGHPGRWMLEARHTGGTIEAAVASSRRRNLGVALALLLLIAGTGATLIRNT
;
A
#
# COMPACT_ATOMS: atom_id res chain seq x y z
N MET A 1 8.41 57.75 -13.26
CA MET A 1 8.96 57.11 -12.04
C MET A 1 7.98 56.12 -11.42
N LEU A 2 6.75 56.51 -11.08
CA LEU A 2 5.76 55.62 -10.43
C LEU A 2 5.36 54.39 -11.27
N VAL A 3 5.17 54.56 -12.59
CA VAL A 3 4.85 53.46 -13.53
C VAL A 3 5.95 52.39 -13.58
N VAL A 4 7.22 52.82 -13.57
CA VAL A 4 8.38 51.91 -13.60
C VAL A 4 8.50 51.16 -12.28
N ALA A 5 8.31 51.84 -11.14
CA ALA A 5 8.30 51.21 -9.83
C ALA A 5 7.16 50.19 -9.68
N CYS A 6 5.96 50.49 -10.17
CA CYS A 6 4.83 49.54 -10.19
C CYS A 6 5.09 48.34 -11.09
N GLY A 7 5.70 48.53 -12.27
CA GLY A 7 6.07 47.42 -13.16
C GLY A 7 7.09 46.47 -12.54
N VAL A 8 8.11 47.02 -11.87
CA VAL A 8 9.12 46.24 -11.15
C VAL A 8 8.49 45.48 -9.96
N LEU A 9 7.60 46.13 -9.21
CA LEU A 9 6.86 45.50 -8.11
C LEU A 9 5.95 44.36 -8.62
N ALA A 10 5.27 44.54 -9.76
CA ALA A 10 4.44 43.49 -10.35
C ALA A 10 5.26 42.27 -10.79
N ILE A 11 6.45 42.49 -11.36
CA ILE A 11 7.38 41.41 -11.75
C ILE A 11 7.94 40.69 -10.51
N LEU A 12 8.29 41.43 -9.46
CA LEU A 12 8.75 40.84 -8.20
C LEU A 12 7.62 40.06 -7.51
N GLN A 13 6.41 40.60 -7.46
CA GLN A 13 5.23 39.88 -6.98
C GLN A 13 4.97 38.62 -7.80
N TYR A 14 5.05 38.67 -9.13
CA TYR A 14 4.86 37.50 -9.99
C TYR A 14 5.90 36.39 -9.71
N ARG A 15 7.16 36.75 -9.49
CA ARG A 15 8.22 35.79 -9.13
C ARG A 15 8.04 35.22 -7.74
N TRP A 16 7.78 36.06 -6.74
CA TRP A 16 7.60 35.63 -5.35
C TRP A 16 6.34 34.76 -5.15
N THR A 17 5.24 35.07 -5.83
CA THR A 17 4.02 34.24 -5.77
C THR A 17 4.22 32.89 -6.46
N GLY A 18 5.04 32.86 -7.51
CA GLY A 18 5.40 31.62 -8.21
C GLY A 18 6.31 30.71 -7.40
N GLU A 19 7.28 31.27 -6.68
CA GLU A 19 8.19 30.54 -5.80
C GLU A 19 7.46 30.02 -4.55
N LEU A 20 6.63 30.86 -3.92
CA LEU A 20 5.81 30.47 -2.77
C LEU A 20 4.83 29.34 -3.11
N SER A 21 4.17 29.44 -4.26
CA SER A 21 3.23 28.42 -4.74
C SER A 21 3.91 27.09 -5.03
N ARG A 22 5.12 27.10 -5.61
CA ARG A 22 5.90 25.87 -5.84
C ARG A 22 6.36 25.25 -4.52
N ALA A 23 6.87 26.06 -3.59
CA ALA A 23 7.30 25.61 -2.28
C ALA A 23 6.14 25.01 -1.46
N GLU A 24 4.95 25.62 -1.54
CA GLU A 24 3.73 25.12 -0.89
C GLU A 24 3.24 23.81 -1.53
N SER A 25 3.22 23.75 -2.87
CA SER A 25 2.87 22.52 -3.61
C SER A 25 3.80 21.35 -3.26
N GLU A 26 5.10 21.62 -3.19
CA GLU A 26 6.09 20.62 -2.86
C GLU A 26 6.01 20.21 -1.39
N ARG A 27 5.69 21.14 -0.48
CA ARG A 27 5.41 20.83 0.92
C ARG A 27 4.17 19.94 1.08
N LEU A 28 3.09 20.23 0.34
CA LEU A 28 1.87 19.40 0.34
C LEU A 28 2.14 18.00 -0.18
N ARG A 29 2.89 17.87 -1.30
CA ARG A 29 3.31 16.56 -1.84
C ARG A 29 4.20 15.79 -0.87
N ARG A 30 5.21 16.44 -0.29
CA ARG A 30 6.08 15.84 0.73
C ARG A 30 5.30 15.40 1.96
N GLY A 31 4.31 16.20 2.40
CA GLY A 31 3.41 15.85 3.49
C GLY A 31 2.55 14.63 3.17
N ALA A 32 1.90 14.61 2.01
CA ALA A 32 1.09 13.49 1.55
C ALA A 32 1.92 12.20 1.43
N GLY A 33 3.11 12.28 0.83
CA GLY A 33 4.03 11.14 0.72
C GLY A 33 4.43 10.57 2.09
N ALA A 34 4.77 11.43 3.06
CA ALA A 34 5.13 10.98 4.40
C ALA A 34 3.98 10.26 5.12
N GLN A 35 2.74 10.78 4.99
CA GLN A 35 1.56 10.16 5.59
C GLN A 35 1.19 8.84 4.90
N LEU A 36 1.30 8.78 3.56
CA LEU A 36 1.14 7.54 2.79
C LEU A 36 2.12 6.47 3.26
N SER A 37 3.40 6.80 3.40
CA SER A 37 4.40 5.86 3.89
C SER A 37 4.14 5.41 5.33
N GLN A 38 3.59 6.28 6.18
CA GLN A 38 3.22 5.91 7.54
C GLN A 38 2.04 4.93 7.56
N LEU A 39 1.01 5.17 6.75
CA LEU A 39 -0.11 4.25 6.58
C LEU A 39 0.36 2.90 6.04
N ALA A 40 1.19 2.92 4.99
CA ALA A 40 1.75 1.71 4.40
C ALA A 40 2.52 0.87 5.42
N ARG A 41 3.41 1.50 6.20
CA ARG A 41 4.14 0.82 7.29
C ARG A 41 3.21 0.26 8.36
N ALA A 42 2.15 0.99 8.73
CA ALA A 42 1.19 0.52 9.72
C ALA A 42 0.48 -0.74 9.23
N PHE A 43 -0.09 -0.71 8.01
CA PHE A 43 -0.73 -1.85 7.37
C PHE A 43 0.20 -3.06 7.30
N ASP A 44 1.40 -2.89 6.74
CA ASP A 44 2.36 -3.97 6.56
C ASP A 44 2.83 -4.54 7.89
N SER A 45 3.01 -3.70 8.93
CA SER A 45 3.45 -4.15 10.24
C SER A 45 2.41 -5.00 10.97
N GLU A 46 1.13 -4.62 10.87
CA GLU A 46 0.01 -5.33 11.48
C GLU A 46 -0.28 -6.64 10.72
N LEU A 47 -0.27 -6.62 9.39
CA LEU A 47 -0.38 -7.83 8.57
C LEU A 47 0.75 -8.82 8.86
N ARG A 48 2.01 -8.34 8.89
CA ARG A 48 3.17 -9.19 9.18
C ARG A 48 3.09 -9.80 10.56
N ARG A 49 2.67 -9.03 11.58
CA ARG A 49 2.50 -9.54 12.95
C ARG A 49 1.46 -10.66 12.98
N ALA A 50 0.32 -10.46 12.32
CA ALA A 50 -0.74 -11.45 12.24
C ALA A 50 -0.28 -12.74 11.54
N VAL A 51 0.51 -12.63 10.47
CA VAL A 51 1.09 -13.79 9.76
C VAL A 51 2.11 -14.51 10.63
N ILE A 52 3.07 -13.81 11.25
CA ILE A 52 4.08 -14.42 12.13
C ILE A 52 3.42 -15.18 13.28
N ASP A 53 2.35 -14.62 13.85
CA ASP A 53 1.61 -15.25 14.93
C ASP A 53 0.94 -16.57 14.51
N LEU A 54 0.63 -16.78 13.23
CA LEU A 54 0.05 -18.04 12.73
C LEU A 54 1.10 -19.15 12.58
N VAL A 55 2.38 -18.81 12.46
CA VAL A 55 3.44 -19.79 12.14
C VAL A 55 3.88 -20.54 13.40
N PRO A 56 3.75 -21.87 13.45
CA PRO A 56 4.22 -22.64 14.59
C PRO A 56 5.75 -22.58 14.69
N LYS A 57 6.25 -22.71 15.92
CA LYS A 57 7.70 -22.74 16.16
C LYS A 57 8.29 -24.07 15.65
N PRO A 58 9.45 -24.05 14.96
CA PRO A 58 10.16 -25.24 14.49
C PRO A 58 10.30 -26.34 15.55
N GLU A 59 10.64 -25.94 16.78
CA GLU A 59 10.91 -26.86 17.88
C GLU A 59 9.64 -27.60 18.31
N ARG A 60 8.49 -26.91 18.26
CA ARG A 60 7.18 -27.52 18.58
C ARG A 60 6.72 -28.47 17.49
N VAL A 61 6.96 -28.14 16.22
CA VAL A 61 6.67 -29.05 15.11
C VAL A 61 7.50 -30.33 15.21
N ALA A 62 8.78 -30.19 15.56
CA ALA A 62 9.67 -31.34 15.78
C ALA A 62 9.26 -32.20 17.00
N SER A 63 8.80 -31.60 18.11
CA SER A 63 8.45 -32.34 19.33
C SER A 63 7.04 -32.93 19.32
N ASP A 64 6.05 -32.14 18.90
CA ASP A 64 4.62 -32.45 19.09
C ASP A 64 3.97 -33.00 17.82
N GLY A 65 4.70 -32.94 16.70
CA GLY A 65 4.20 -33.20 15.36
C GLY A 65 3.49 -31.98 14.76
N TRP A 66 3.45 -31.93 13.44
CA TRP A 66 2.91 -30.79 12.69
C TRP A 66 1.48 -30.43 13.09
N GLU A 67 0.59 -31.42 13.22
CA GLU A 67 -0.85 -31.16 13.44
C GLU A 67 -1.10 -30.48 14.79
N ARG A 68 -0.51 -30.97 15.88
CA ARG A 68 -0.69 -30.39 17.22
C ARG A 68 -0.09 -29.00 17.31
N ALA A 69 1.13 -28.83 16.78
CA ALA A 69 1.81 -27.55 16.78
C ALA A 69 1.02 -26.48 16.01
N ASN A 70 0.48 -26.82 14.84
CA ASN A 70 -0.36 -25.92 14.05
C ASN A 70 -1.70 -25.61 14.76
N VAL A 71 -2.38 -26.60 15.34
CA VAL A 71 -3.65 -26.36 16.08
C VAL A 71 -3.42 -25.43 17.27
N GLU A 72 -2.38 -25.67 18.09
CA GLU A 72 -2.07 -24.83 19.25
C GLU A 72 -1.76 -23.40 18.82
N GLN A 73 -0.87 -23.22 17.83
CA GLN A 73 -0.44 -21.90 17.38
C GLN A 73 -1.56 -21.13 16.67
N VAL A 74 -2.22 -21.73 15.68
CA VAL A 74 -3.24 -21.04 14.86
C VAL A 74 -4.47 -20.70 15.70
N SER A 75 -4.94 -21.62 16.56
CA SER A 75 -6.08 -21.30 17.43
C SER A 75 -5.77 -20.18 18.42
N ALA A 76 -4.55 -20.15 18.98
CA ALA A 76 -4.13 -19.08 19.88
C ALA A 76 -3.99 -17.75 19.14
N ALA A 77 -3.44 -17.76 17.92
CA ALA A 77 -3.28 -16.57 17.08
C ALA A 77 -4.64 -15.97 16.69
N LEU A 78 -5.57 -16.79 16.19
CA LEU A 78 -6.91 -16.35 15.80
C LEU A 78 -7.70 -15.79 17.00
N LYS A 79 -7.55 -16.36 18.20
CA LYS A 79 -8.17 -15.85 19.43
C LYS A 79 -7.62 -14.50 19.90
N ARG A 80 -6.32 -14.24 19.71
CA ARG A 80 -5.69 -12.96 20.06
C ARG A 80 -5.92 -11.88 19.01
N MET A 81 -6.34 -12.26 17.81
CA MET A 81 -6.48 -11.35 16.69
C MET A 81 -7.69 -10.43 16.89
N GLU A 82 -7.43 -9.14 17.06
CA GLU A 82 -8.50 -8.14 17.23
C GLU A 82 -9.30 -7.90 15.94
N ARG A 83 -8.70 -8.21 14.78
CA ARG A 83 -9.25 -7.95 13.46
C ARG A 83 -9.25 -9.23 12.62
N PRO A 84 -10.39 -9.79 12.21
CA PRO A 84 -10.47 -11.03 11.43
C PRO A 84 -10.07 -10.80 9.97
N MET A 85 -8.78 -10.53 9.72
CA MET A 85 -8.26 -10.20 8.40
C MET A 85 -8.03 -11.41 7.49
N PHE A 86 -8.09 -12.62 8.02
CA PHE A 86 -7.94 -13.85 7.24
C PHE A 86 -9.29 -14.55 7.09
N ARG A 87 -9.65 -14.82 5.84
CA ARG A 87 -10.87 -15.55 5.48
C ARG A 87 -10.74 -17.03 5.81
N ARG A 88 -9.59 -17.63 5.47
CA ARG A 88 -9.27 -19.05 5.68
C ARG A 88 -7.78 -19.23 5.95
N VAL A 89 -7.44 -20.23 6.75
CA VAL A 89 -6.06 -20.64 7.04
C VAL A 89 -5.90 -22.12 6.68
N PHE A 90 -4.75 -22.47 6.11
CA PHE A 90 -4.40 -23.80 5.67
C PHE A 90 -2.97 -24.15 6.06
N ALA A 91 -2.68 -25.45 6.09
CA ALA A 91 -1.34 -25.99 6.19
C ALA A 91 -1.06 -26.89 4.99
N ALA A 92 0.03 -26.65 4.28
CA ALA A 92 0.54 -27.51 3.23
C ALA A 92 1.72 -28.32 3.79
N VAL A 93 1.52 -29.64 3.87
CA VAL A 93 2.46 -30.56 4.51
C VAL A 93 3.00 -31.53 3.46
N PRO A 94 4.32 -31.73 3.37
CA PRO A 94 4.91 -32.73 2.48
C PRO A 94 4.37 -34.12 2.76
N SER A 95 4.10 -34.87 1.70
CA SER A 95 3.61 -36.24 1.77
C SER A 95 4.50 -37.14 0.94
N GLY A 96 4.84 -38.32 1.44
CA GLY A 96 5.71 -39.26 0.73
C GLY A 96 7.21 -39.03 1.00
N PRO A 97 8.09 -39.70 0.23
CA PRO A 97 9.53 -39.62 0.45
C PRO A 97 10.05 -38.20 0.17
N ALA A 98 11.12 -37.83 0.88
CA ALA A 98 11.82 -36.57 0.67
C ALA A 98 12.22 -36.40 -0.81
N GLY A 99 11.98 -35.22 -1.38
CA GLY A 99 12.25 -34.95 -2.80
C GLY A 99 11.14 -35.33 -3.78
N SER A 100 10.01 -35.89 -3.33
CA SER A 100 8.90 -36.30 -4.23
C SER A 100 8.00 -35.17 -4.72
N GLY A 101 8.09 -33.97 -4.14
CA GLY A 101 7.23 -32.82 -4.48
C GLY A 101 5.76 -32.96 -4.05
N ALA A 102 5.37 -34.09 -3.46
CA ALA A 102 3.98 -34.36 -3.09
C ALA A 102 3.58 -33.60 -1.81
N LEU A 103 2.41 -32.98 -1.85
CA LEU A 103 1.87 -32.10 -0.80
C LEU A 103 0.42 -32.44 -0.51
N ASN A 104 0.10 -32.57 0.77
CA ASN A 104 -1.26 -32.63 1.27
C ASN A 104 -1.66 -31.25 1.81
N LEU A 105 -2.88 -30.83 1.49
CA LEU A 105 -3.46 -29.59 2.00
C LEU A 105 -4.44 -29.91 3.13
N TYR A 106 -4.32 -29.16 4.22
CA TYR A 106 -5.23 -29.21 5.34
C TYR A 106 -5.79 -27.83 5.61
N GLN A 107 -7.09 -27.74 5.83
CA GLN A 107 -7.76 -26.49 6.18
C GLN A 107 -8.02 -26.42 7.68
N ALA A 108 -7.71 -25.28 8.29
CA ALA A 108 -8.09 -24.99 9.67
C ALA A 108 -9.60 -24.70 9.77
N SER A 109 -10.22 -25.15 10.86
CA SER A 109 -11.55 -24.66 11.27
C SER A 109 -11.53 -23.14 11.49
N PRO A 110 -12.68 -22.45 11.44
CA PRO A 110 -12.72 -20.99 11.61
C PRO A 110 -12.10 -20.46 12.92
N ASP A 111 -12.08 -21.28 13.97
CA ASP A 111 -11.48 -21.02 15.28
C ASP A 111 -10.05 -21.58 15.42
N GLY A 112 -9.51 -22.22 14.37
CA GLY A 112 -8.21 -22.87 14.36
C GLY A 112 -8.11 -24.14 15.21
N SER A 113 -9.20 -24.63 15.79
CA SER A 113 -9.19 -25.75 16.74
C SER A 113 -8.88 -27.11 16.11
N ARG A 114 -8.98 -27.22 14.78
CA ARG A 114 -8.75 -28.48 14.05
C ARG A 114 -8.29 -28.21 12.63
N PHE A 115 -7.45 -29.10 12.11
CA PHE A 115 -7.14 -29.21 10.68
C PHE A 115 -7.85 -30.41 10.06
N SER A 116 -8.46 -30.22 8.89
CA SER A 116 -9.09 -31.29 8.12
C SER A 116 -8.51 -31.33 6.71
N SER A 117 -8.31 -32.54 6.17
CA SER A 117 -7.83 -32.71 4.79
C SER A 117 -8.75 -31.98 3.81
N ALA A 118 -8.15 -31.22 2.90
CA ALA A 118 -8.84 -30.40 1.91
C ALA A 118 -8.27 -30.68 0.52
N ALA A 119 -9.14 -30.61 -0.50
CA ALA A 119 -8.68 -30.57 -1.88
C ALA A 119 -8.05 -29.20 -2.19
N TRP A 120 -7.02 -29.20 -3.02
CA TRP A 120 -6.46 -27.97 -3.57
C TRP A 120 -7.51 -27.27 -4.44
N PRO A 121 -7.78 -25.97 -4.23
CA PRO A 121 -8.70 -25.24 -5.10
C PRO A 121 -8.21 -25.18 -6.56
N GLU A 122 -9.14 -25.25 -7.51
CA GLU A 122 -8.87 -25.26 -8.96
C GLU A 122 -8.57 -23.87 -9.56
N THR A 123 -8.61 -22.83 -8.73
CA THR A 123 -8.28 -21.45 -9.10
C THR A 123 -6.79 -21.29 -9.43
N SER A 124 -6.47 -20.39 -10.37
CA SER A 124 -5.11 -20.17 -10.88
C SER A 124 -4.09 -19.89 -9.78
N GLU A 125 -4.43 -19.07 -8.79
CA GLU A 125 -3.55 -18.68 -7.69
C GLU A 125 -3.13 -19.88 -6.82
N TRP A 126 -4.06 -20.81 -6.59
CA TRP A 126 -3.83 -22.02 -5.80
C TRP A 126 -3.03 -23.07 -6.57
N GLN A 127 -3.30 -23.21 -7.87
CA GLN A 127 -2.52 -24.10 -8.74
C GLN A 127 -1.08 -23.61 -8.92
N PHE A 128 -0.91 -22.29 -9.07
CA PHE A 128 0.39 -21.65 -9.10
C PHE A 128 1.16 -21.88 -7.80
N LEU A 129 0.51 -21.62 -6.65
CA LEU A 129 1.08 -21.88 -5.32
C LEU A 129 1.51 -23.33 -5.15
N ARG A 130 0.62 -24.29 -5.47
CA ARG A 130 0.91 -25.72 -5.37
C ARG A 130 2.14 -26.10 -6.20
N LYS A 131 2.19 -25.67 -7.47
CA LYS A 131 3.32 -25.94 -8.36
C LYS A 131 4.63 -25.38 -7.79
N ARG A 132 4.58 -24.17 -7.23
CA ARG A 132 5.75 -23.53 -6.59
C ARG A 132 6.24 -24.33 -5.38
N LEU A 133 5.35 -24.68 -4.46
CA LEU A 133 5.70 -25.44 -3.25
C LEU A 133 6.23 -26.84 -3.59
N SER A 134 5.64 -27.53 -4.56
CA SER A 134 6.14 -28.81 -5.06
C SER A 134 7.57 -28.70 -5.61
N ALA A 135 7.86 -27.65 -6.39
CA ALA A 135 9.20 -27.42 -6.92
C ALA A 135 10.24 -27.15 -5.81
N LEU A 136 9.86 -26.43 -4.73
CA LEU A 136 10.73 -26.23 -3.57
C LEU A 136 11.11 -27.55 -2.90
N LEU A 137 10.15 -28.46 -2.75
CA LEU A 137 10.39 -29.80 -2.18
C LEU A 137 11.24 -30.69 -3.07
N GLU A 138 11.22 -30.49 -4.38
CA GLU A 138 12.09 -31.18 -5.35
C GLU A 138 13.53 -30.63 -5.36
N GLY A 139 13.83 -29.65 -4.50
CA GLY A 139 15.16 -29.05 -4.38
C GLY A 139 15.41 -27.93 -5.40
N ALA A 140 14.37 -27.39 -6.03
CA ALA A 140 14.53 -26.14 -6.75
C ALA A 140 15.06 -25.08 -5.79
N PRO A 141 15.98 -24.20 -6.23
CA PRO A 141 16.36 -23.06 -5.42
C PRO A 141 15.08 -22.31 -5.04
N PRO A 142 14.99 -21.72 -3.83
CA PRO A 142 13.84 -20.92 -3.44
C PRO A 142 13.64 -19.87 -4.52
N PHE A 143 12.67 -20.10 -5.41
CA PHE A 143 12.55 -19.34 -6.64
C PHE A 143 12.43 -17.88 -6.26
N GLY A 144 13.39 -17.09 -6.72
CA GLY A 144 13.27 -15.64 -6.70
C GLY A 144 11.93 -15.24 -7.32
N ASP A 145 11.21 -14.40 -6.62
CA ASP A 145 10.22 -13.46 -7.14
C ASP A 145 8.91 -13.99 -7.75
N ILE A 146 8.68 -15.31 -7.86
CA ILE A 146 7.40 -15.80 -8.38
C ILE A 146 6.38 -16.01 -7.26
N VAL A 147 6.02 -14.93 -6.58
CA VAL A 147 4.78 -14.84 -5.81
C VAL A 147 3.75 -14.26 -6.75
N ASP A 148 2.64 -14.96 -6.98
CA ASP A 148 1.55 -14.42 -7.81
C ASP A 148 1.10 -13.08 -7.22
N PRO A 149 1.40 -11.95 -7.90
CA PRO A 149 1.15 -10.63 -7.35
C PRO A 149 -0.33 -10.25 -7.46
N LEU A 150 -1.15 -11.10 -8.10
CA LEU A 150 -2.61 -11.00 -8.14
C LEU A 150 -3.29 -11.90 -7.08
N SER A 151 -2.50 -12.63 -6.28
CA SER A 151 -3.02 -13.53 -5.25
C SER A 151 -3.23 -12.83 -3.91
N ASN A 152 -4.28 -13.24 -3.20
CA ASN A 152 -4.53 -12.89 -1.80
C ASN A 152 -3.91 -13.88 -0.81
N LEU A 153 -3.21 -14.91 -1.32
CA LEU A 153 -2.62 -15.96 -0.51
C LEU A 153 -1.29 -15.48 0.08
N ILE A 154 -1.15 -15.62 1.39
CA ILE A 154 0.07 -15.37 2.12
C ILE A 154 0.61 -16.71 2.56
N GLU A 155 1.79 -17.04 2.05
CA GLU A 155 2.51 -18.25 2.39
C GLU A 155 3.59 -17.94 3.42
N ALA A 156 3.70 -18.82 4.40
CA ALA A 156 4.61 -18.69 5.52
C ALA A 156 5.31 -20.03 5.76
N PRO A 157 6.60 -20.16 5.40
CA PRO A 157 7.33 -21.39 5.65
C PRO A 157 7.57 -21.60 7.14
N VAL A 158 7.41 -22.84 7.58
CA VAL A 158 7.91 -23.34 8.85
C VAL A 158 9.22 -24.06 8.55
N PHE A 159 10.29 -23.58 9.17
CA PHE A 159 11.62 -24.17 9.02
C PHE A 159 11.82 -25.28 10.05
N GLY A 160 12.68 -26.24 9.76
CA GLY A 160 13.32 -27.04 10.80
C GLY A 160 14.75 -27.42 10.38
N GLU A 161 15.32 -28.46 10.98
CA GLU A 161 16.78 -28.72 10.93
C GLU A 161 17.37 -28.90 9.52
N GLY A 162 16.55 -29.21 8.51
CA GLY A 162 16.96 -29.40 7.11
C GLY A 162 16.42 -28.39 6.09
N GLY A 163 15.72 -27.32 6.53
CA GLY A 163 15.09 -26.35 5.63
C GLY A 163 13.58 -26.18 5.86
N GLU A 164 12.85 -25.71 4.84
CA GLU A 164 11.39 -25.57 4.88
C GLU A 164 10.73 -26.96 5.00
N GLN A 165 9.99 -27.19 6.09
CA GLN A 165 9.34 -28.48 6.38
C GLN A 165 7.85 -28.47 6.06
N GLU A 166 7.18 -27.33 6.23
CA GLU A 166 5.76 -27.15 5.90
C GLU A 166 5.47 -25.67 5.65
N TRP A 167 4.26 -25.38 5.15
CA TRP A 167 3.83 -23.99 4.91
C TRP A 167 2.47 -23.73 5.52
N VAL A 168 2.36 -22.66 6.28
CA VAL A 168 1.08 -22.07 6.66
C VAL A 168 0.64 -21.13 5.53
N ILE A 169 -0.59 -21.28 5.06
CA ILE A 169 -1.16 -20.47 3.99
C ILE A 169 -2.39 -19.75 4.53
N ALA A 170 -2.37 -18.42 4.53
CA ALA A 170 -3.49 -17.59 4.94
C ALA A 170 -4.10 -16.86 3.73
N GLU A 171 -5.41 -16.96 3.57
CA GLU A 171 -6.17 -16.22 2.55
C GLU A 171 -6.62 -14.88 3.16
N LEU A 172 -6.08 -13.77 2.67
CA LEU A 172 -6.47 -12.42 3.11
C LEU A 172 -7.92 -12.12 2.71
N ASP A 173 -8.73 -11.68 3.65
CA ASP A 173 -10.09 -11.19 3.40
C ASP A 173 -10.04 -9.78 2.81
N VAL A 174 -9.99 -9.69 1.49
CA VAL A 174 -9.93 -8.41 0.77
C VAL A 174 -11.18 -7.58 1.00
N ASP A 175 -12.35 -8.20 1.18
CA ASP A 175 -13.60 -7.49 1.40
C ASP A 175 -13.56 -6.79 2.77
N TYR A 176 -13.11 -7.49 3.82
CA TYR A 176 -12.87 -6.89 5.14
C TYR A 176 -11.80 -5.79 5.09
N VAL A 177 -10.68 -6.05 4.40
CA VAL A 177 -9.58 -5.08 4.27
C VAL A 177 -10.08 -3.79 3.59
N ALA A 178 -10.85 -3.92 2.51
CA ALA A 178 -11.37 -2.80 1.75
C ALA A 178 -12.50 -2.04 2.47
N SER A 179 -13.38 -2.76 3.19
CA SER A 179 -14.58 -2.16 3.79
C SER A 179 -14.39 -1.66 5.22
N VAL A 180 -13.41 -2.19 5.96
CA VAL A 180 -13.20 -1.87 7.37
C VAL A 180 -11.79 -1.34 7.62
N TRP A 181 -10.77 -2.14 7.33
CA TRP A 181 -9.41 -1.86 7.82
C TRP A 181 -8.74 -0.68 7.12
N LEU A 182 -8.75 -0.64 5.78
CA LEU A 182 -8.21 0.48 5.01
C LEU A 182 -8.92 1.80 5.34
N PRO A 183 -10.28 1.88 5.39
CA PRO A 183 -10.98 3.07 5.85
C PRO A 183 -10.53 3.56 7.23
N GLU A 184 -10.34 2.66 8.19
CA GLU A 184 -9.88 3.03 9.54
C GLU A 184 -8.44 3.55 9.56
N LEU A 185 -7.54 2.93 8.80
CA LEU A 185 -6.16 3.41 8.65
C LEU A 185 -6.12 4.78 7.97
N VAL A 186 -6.95 4.98 6.93
CA VAL A 186 -7.08 6.29 6.27
C VAL A 186 -7.56 7.35 7.27
N ARG A 187 -8.60 7.05 8.05
CA ARG A 187 -9.07 7.96 9.11
C ARG A 187 -7.99 8.22 10.16
N THR A 188 -7.20 7.22 10.52
CA THR A 188 -6.19 7.37 11.59
C THR A 188 -4.98 8.19 11.13
N TYR A 189 -4.44 7.88 9.95
CA TYR A 189 -3.17 8.44 9.47
C TYR A 189 -3.34 9.64 8.52
N LEU A 190 -4.50 9.78 7.87
CA LEU A 190 -4.73 10.79 6.83
C LEU A 190 -5.72 11.89 7.24
N ASN A 191 -6.44 11.76 8.36
CA ASN A 191 -7.28 12.83 8.94
C ASN A 191 -6.50 14.10 9.34
N GLY A 192 -5.15 14.06 9.35
CA GLY A 192 -4.31 15.23 9.53
C GLY A 192 -4.35 16.23 8.36
N THR A 193 -4.90 15.84 7.20
CA THR A 193 -5.17 16.76 6.09
C THR A 193 -6.47 17.52 6.37
N LYS A 194 -6.38 18.57 7.20
CA LYS A 194 -7.52 19.39 7.69
C LYS A 194 -8.51 19.90 6.62
N ASP A 195 -8.18 19.79 5.34
CA ASP A 195 -8.98 20.36 4.25
C ASP A 195 -9.68 19.32 3.35
N GLY A 196 -9.58 18.00 3.63
CA GLY A 196 -10.20 16.98 2.77
C GLY A 196 -9.70 17.04 1.31
N SER A 197 -8.47 17.57 1.14
CA SER A 197 -7.92 17.95 -0.15
C SER A 197 -7.36 16.78 -0.95
N PHE A 198 -7.32 15.58 -0.37
CA PHE A 198 -6.76 14.38 -1.00
C PHE A 198 -7.79 13.24 -1.04
N ARG A 199 -7.83 12.58 -2.20
CA ARG A 199 -8.48 11.30 -2.48
C ARG A 199 -7.43 10.21 -2.45
N PHE A 200 -7.77 9.08 -1.85
CA PHE A 200 -6.92 7.91 -1.75
C PHE A 200 -7.56 6.71 -2.45
N ASP A 201 -6.74 6.03 -3.25
CA ASP A 201 -7.11 4.82 -4.00
C ASP A 201 -6.07 3.72 -3.73
N VAL A 202 -6.53 2.49 -3.48
CA VAL A 202 -5.71 1.29 -3.41
C VAL A 202 -6.08 0.40 -4.59
N ARG A 203 -5.07 -0.03 -5.35
CA ARG A 203 -5.25 -0.89 -6.53
C ARG A 203 -4.23 -2.01 -6.56
N TRP A 204 -4.57 -3.09 -7.25
CA TRP A 204 -3.58 -4.10 -7.62
C TRP A 204 -2.50 -3.44 -8.47
N ARG A 205 -1.23 -3.75 -8.16
CA ARG A 205 -0.08 -3.21 -8.89
C ARG A 205 0.01 -3.80 -10.29
N GLU A 206 -0.28 -5.08 -10.43
CA GLU A 206 -0.17 -5.79 -11.71
C GLU A 206 -1.48 -5.71 -12.52
N ALA A 207 -1.37 -5.82 -13.85
CA ALA A 207 -2.51 -5.74 -14.73
C ALA A 207 -3.35 -7.05 -14.67
N PRO A 208 -4.69 -6.96 -14.63
CA PRO A 208 -5.48 -5.72 -14.65
C PRO A 208 -5.47 -5.02 -13.29
N ALA A 209 -5.23 -3.69 -13.31
CA ALA A 209 -5.21 -2.84 -12.11
C ALA A 209 -6.62 -2.71 -11.50
N ARG A 210 -7.08 -3.75 -10.82
CA ARG A 210 -8.37 -3.80 -10.13
C ARG A 210 -8.30 -2.87 -8.91
N VAL A 211 -9.35 -2.11 -8.66
CA VAL A 211 -9.43 -1.23 -7.48
C VAL A 211 -9.84 -2.08 -6.28
N VAL A 212 -9.05 -2.01 -5.21
CA VAL A 212 -9.32 -2.65 -3.92
C VAL A 212 -10.12 -1.72 -3.03
N PHE A 213 -9.73 -0.44 -2.98
CA PHE A 213 -10.40 0.57 -2.15
C PHE A 213 -10.33 1.95 -2.82
N SER A 214 -11.39 2.74 -2.69
CA SER A 214 -11.39 4.15 -3.07
C SER A 214 -12.21 4.96 -2.10
N THR A 215 -11.63 6.05 -1.61
CA THR A 215 -12.32 7.03 -0.74
C THR A 215 -13.48 7.74 -1.45
N ALA A 216 -13.50 7.80 -2.78
CA ALA A 216 -14.53 8.49 -3.56
C ALA A 216 -15.48 7.55 -4.32
N GLY A 217 -15.35 6.24 -4.14
CA GLY A 217 -16.20 5.23 -4.80
C GLY A 217 -15.93 4.98 -6.28
N ALA A 218 -15.02 5.74 -6.91
CA ALA A 218 -14.58 5.52 -8.29
C ALA A 218 -13.10 5.90 -8.47
N PRO A 219 -12.31 5.11 -9.23
CA PRO A 219 -10.89 5.40 -9.47
C PRO A 219 -10.74 6.76 -10.14
N ALA A 220 -9.90 7.63 -9.58
CA ALA A 220 -9.65 8.94 -10.16
C ALA A 220 -8.70 8.84 -11.37
N GLY A 221 -9.08 9.50 -12.48
CA GLY A 221 -8.16 9.73 -13.60
C GLY A 221 -7.10 10.79 -13.26
N GLY A 222 -5.95 10.77 -13.97
CA GLY A 222 -4.86 11.75 -13.82
C GLY A 222 -3.57 11.17 -13.24
N ARG A 223 -2.59 12.02 -12.91
CA ARG A 223 -1.32 11.61 -12.28
C ARG A 223 -1.45 11.66 -10.75
N ALA A 224 -0.97 10.63 -10.05
CA ALA A 224 -0.93 10.63 -8.58
C ALA A 224 0.05 11.70 -8.06
N ASP A 225 -0.28 12.31 -6.92
CA ASP A 225 0.56 13.28 -6.21
C ASP A 225 1.53 12.58 -5.23
N GLY A 226 1.24 11.33 -4.88
CA GLY A 226 2.10 10.45 -4.10
C GLY A 226 1.68 8.99 -4.25
N GLU A 227 2.66 8.09 -4.17
CA GLU A 227 2.49 6.64 -4.33
C GLU A 227 3.24 5.91 -3.22
N ALA A 228 2.66 4.82 -2.73
CA ALA A 228 3.31 3.89 -1.81
C ALA A 228 2.81 2.47 -2.09
N THR A 229 3.68 1.48 -1.94
CA THR A 229 3.29 0.06 -2.05
C THR A 229 2.91 -0.49 -0.68
N ILE A 230 1.89 -1.35 -0.63
CA ILE A 230 1.48 -2.11 0.56
C ILE A 230 1.30 -3.58 0.19
N PHE A 231 1.13 -4.45 1.19
CA PHE A 231 0.97 -5.89 0.99
C PHE A 231 2.24 -6.50 0.35
N PRO A 232 3.34 -6.62 1.12
CA PRO A 232 4.63 -7.04 0.57
C PRO A 232 4.55 -8.46 0.01
N THR A 233 5.29 -8.74 -1.06
CA THR A 233 5.41 -10.09 -1.61
C THR A 233 6.25 -11.01 -0.73
N ARG A 234 7.13 -10.45 0.11
CA ARG A 234 8.05 -11.20 1.00
C ARG A 234 7.76 -10.84 2.47
N PHE A 235 7.06 -11.71 3.19
CA PHE A 235 6.63 -11.44 4.56
C PHE A 235 7.64 -11.86 5.63
N LEU A 236 8.21 -13.06 5.48
CA LEU A 236 8.99 -13.73 6.54
C LEU A 236 10.48 -13.88 6.23
N HIS A 237 10.88 -13.56 5.01
CA HIS A 237 12.21 -13.89 4.52
C HIS A 237 13.13 -12.65 4.57
N GLY A 238 13.18 -12.06 5.76
CA GLY A 238 14.08 -10.99 6.19
C GLY A 238 14.37 -11.16 7.69
N GLY A 239 15.58 -11.58 8.03
CA GLY A 239 15.96 -11.87 9.42
C GLY A 239 15.96 -10.63 10.32
N PRO A 240 15.86 -10.81 11.65
CA PRO A 240 16.01 -9.72 12.63
C PRO A 240 17.47 -9.26 12.64
N GLY A 241 17.81 -8.31 11.77
CA GLY A 241 19.18 -7.84 11.57
C GLY A 241 19.46 -7.18 10.23
N GLY A 242 18.49 -7.19 9.30
CA GLY A 242 18.54 -6.42 8.06
C GLY A 242 18.58 -4.92 8.34
N ARG A 243 19.80 -4.38 8.47
CA ARG A 243 20.10 -2.97 8.65
C ARG A 243 19.70 -2.24 7.36
N GLY A 244 18.56 -1.57 7.40
CA GLY A 244 18.20 -0.42 6.56
C GLY A 244 18.55 -0.55 5.08
N GLU A 245 17.68 -1.20 4.32
CA GLU A 245 17.42 -0.81 2.94
C GLU A 245 15.93 -1.00 2.70
N ASP A 246 15.22 0.13 2.52
CA ASP A 246 13.91 0.21 1.88
C ASP A 246 14.04 -0.21 0.39
N GLY A 247 14.67 -1.36 0.15
CA GLY A 247 14.92 -1.95 -1.14
C GLY A 247 13.66 -2.62 -1.65
N GLY A 248 12.68 -1.80 -2.02
CA GLY A 248 11.77 -2.02 -3.15
C GLY A 248 11.21 -3.43 -3.38
N HIS A 249 10.95 -4.23 -2.35
CA HIS A 249 10.15 -5.43 -2.55
C HIS A 249 8.77 -4.98 -2.97
N PRO A 250 8.35 -5.28 -4.19
CA PRO A 250 7.22 -4.58 -4.75
C PRO A 250 5.97 -5.12 -4.03
N GLY A 251 5.26 -4.26 -3.30
CA GLY A 251 4.01 -4.62 -2.63
C GLY A 251 2.89 -4.87 -3.64
N ARG A 252 2.11 -5.94 -3.45
CA ARG A 252 1.08 -6.42 -4.40
C ARG A 252 0.07 -5.33 -4.74
N TRP A 253 -0.16 -4.41 -3.80
CA TRP A 253 -1.06 -3.27 -3.98
C TRP A 253 -0.30 -1.94 -4.00
N MET A 254 -0.82 -1.02 -4.80
CA MET A 254 -0.40 0.37 -4.90
C MET A 254 -1.42 1.26 -4.22
N LEU A 255 -0.97 2.03 -3.24
CA LEU A 255 -1.71 3.10 -2.58
C LEU A 255 -1.32 4.43 -3.22
N GLU A 256 -2.32 5.16 -3.70
CA GLU A 256 -2.13 6.45 -4.36
C GLU A 256 -2.88 7.56 -3.63
N ALA A 257 -2.25 8.73 -3.52
CA ALA A 257 -2.92 9.97 -3.13
C ALA A 257 -3.06 10.90 -4.33
N ARG A 258 -4.23 11.51 -4.47
CA ARG A 258 -4.57 12.45 -5.54
C ARG A 258 -5.28 13.66 -4.97
N HIS A 259 -4.90 14.86 -5.35
CA HIS A 259 -5.57 16.06 -4.86
C HIS A 259 -6.98 16.24 -5.47
N THR A 260 -7.98 16.63 -4.66
CA THR A 260 -9.40 16.74 -5.07
C THR A 260 -9.67 17.92 -6.02
N GLY A 261 -8.84 18.97 -5.97
CA GLY A 261 -8.91 20.13 -6.86
C GLY A 261 -8.30 19.96 -8.26
N GLY A 262 -7.98 18.73 -8.67
CA GLY A 262 -7.17 18.43 -9.86
C GLY A 262 -5.67 18.48 -9.56
N THR A 263 -4.82 18.51 -10.60
CA THR A 263 -3.37 18.64 -10.39
C THR A 263 -3.09 19.94 -9.64
N ILE A 264 -2.12 19.91 -8.72
CA ILE A 264 -1.73 21.12 -7.97
C ILE A 264 -1.42 22.28 -8.94
N GLU A 265 -0.90 21.98 -10.14
CA GLU A 265 -0.66 22.92 -11.23
C GLU A 265 -1.91 23.66 -11.73
N ALA A 266 -3.09 23.02 -11.73
CA ALA A 266 -4.35 23.65 -12.12
C ALA A 266 -4.83 24.67 -11.08
N ALA A 267 -4.71 24.36 -9.78
CA ALA A 267 -5.00 25.31 -8.71
C ALA A 267 -4.08 26.55 -8.80
N VAL A 268 -2.78 26.32 -9.07
CA VAL A 268 -1.79 27.39 -9.27
C VAL A 268 -2.09 28.22 -10.53
N ALA A 269 -2.52 27.59 -11.62
CA ALA A 269 -2.87 28.28 -12.87
C ALA A 269 -4.08 29.21 -12.70
N SER A 270 -5.07 28.84 -11.88
CA SER A 270 -6.23 29.68 -11.59
C SER A 270 -5.83 30.95 -10.80
N SER A 271 -4.95 30.80 -9.80
CA SER A 271 -4.40 31.91 -9.01
C SER A 271 -3.59 32.87 -9.88
N ARG A 272 -2.79 32.34 -10.82
CA ARG A 272 -2.04 33.15 -11.80
C ARG A 272 -2.91 34.04 -12.68
N ARG A 273 -4.05 33.53 -13.18
CA ARG A 273 -4.97 34.31 -14.03
C ARG A 273 -5.61 35.47 -13.26
N ARG A 274 -6.00 35.23 -12.00
CA ARG A 274 -6.60 36.25 -11.14
C ARG A 274 -5.60 37.38 -10.84
N ASN A 275 -4.37 37.04 -10.52
CA ASN A 275 -3.33 38.04 -10.23
C ASN A 275 -2.94 38.85 -11.48
N LEU A 276 -2.91 38.22 -12.66
CA LEU A 276 -2.70 38.93 -13.92
C LEU A 276 -3.84 39.92 -14.21
N GLY A 277 -5.09 39.52 -13.95
CA GLY A 277 -6.25 40.39 -14.10
C GLY A 277 -6.19 41.62 -13.17
N VAL A 278 -5.78 41.44 -11.91
CA VAL A 278 -5.61 42.54 -10.96
C VAL A 278 -4.49 43.49 -11.39
N ALA A 279 -3.35 42.96 -11.87
CA ALA A 279 -2.25 43.77 -12.38
C ALA A 279 -2.65 44.58 -13.63
N LEU A 280 -3.41 43.98 -14.55
CA LEU A 280 -3.89 44.65 -15.76
C LEU A 280 -4.91 45.75 -15.42
N ALA A 281 -5.79 45.52 -14.45
CA ALA A 281 -6.74 46.52 -13.97
C ALA A 281 -6.03 47.73 -13.35
N LEU A 282 -4.99 47.50 -12.54
CA LEU A 282 -4.15 48.56 -11.97
C LEU A 282 -3.42 49.36 -13.06
N LEU A 283 -2.85 48.68 -14.07
CA LEU A 283 -2.19 49.34 -15.19
C LEU A 283 -3.15 50.21 -15.99
N LEU A 284 -4.36 49.72 -16.27
CA LEU A 284 -5.40 50.48 -16.96
C LEU A 284 -5.86 51.68 -16.14
N LEU A 285 -5.96 51.53 -14.82
CA LEU A 285 -6.36 52.62 -13.92
C LEU A 285 -5.28 53.72 -13.88
N ILE A 286 -4.00 53.35 -13.81
CA ILE A 286 -2.88 54.30 -13.87
C ILE A 286 -2.82 54.99 -15.24
N ALA A 287 -2.96 54.23 -16.34
CA ALA A 287 -2.98 54.78 -17.69
C ALA A 287 -4.16 55.74 -17.91
N GLY A 288 -5.35 55.37 -17.43
CA GLY A 288 -6.53 56.23 -17.46
C GLY A 288 -6.33 57.53 -16.68
N THR A 289 -5.77 57.43 -15.47
CA THR A 289 -5.49 58.62 -14.63
C THR A 289 -4.47 59.54 -15.30
N GLY A 290 -3.40 58.99 -15.88
CA GLY A 290 -2.39 59.76 -16.63
C GLY A 290 -2.97 60.45 -17.86
N ALA A 291 -3.82 59.77 -18.62
CA ALA A 291 -4.51 60.34 -19.79
C ALA A 291 -5.46 61.47 -19.39
N THR A 292 -6.18 61.34 -18.28
CA THR A 292 -7.04 62.42 -17.77
C THR A 292 -6.26 63.65 -17.32
N LEU A 293 -5.07 63.46 -16.74
CA LEU A 293 -4.19 64.55 -16.33
C LEU A 293 -3.64 65.32 -17.54
N ILE A 294 -3.15 64.61 -18.57
CA ILE A 294 -2.63 65.22 -19.80
C ILE A 294 -3.74 65.97 -20.57
N ARG A 295 -4.98 65.47 -20.54
CA ARG A 295 -6.10 66.12 -21.21
C ARG A 295 -6.59 67.40 -20.51
N ASN A 296 -6.34 67.52 -19.21
CA ASN A 296 -6.78 68.67 -18.40
C ASN A 296 -5.66 69.70 -18.14
N THR A 297 -4.47 69.50 -18.71
CA THR A 297 -3.36 70.47 -18.77
C THR A 297 -3.24 71.03 -20.17
#